data_AF-A0A3M7PCI5-F1
#
_entry.id   AF-A0A3M7PCI5-F1
#
_cell.length_a   1.000
_cell.length_b   1.000
_cell.length_c   1.000
_cell.angle_alpha   90.00
_cell.angle_beta   90.00
_cell.angle_gamma   90.00
#
_symmetry.space_group_name_H-M   'P 1'
#
loop_
_entity.id
_entity.type
_entity.pdbx_description
1 polymer ?
#
loop_
_entity_poly.entity_id
_entity_poly.type
_entity_poly.pdbx_seq_one_letter_code
_entity_poly.pdbx_strand_id
1 'polypeptide(L)'
;MISKARLWMGIGRPKNPHSIENLKYLYGILNKNQIVTENNKDLLIETLRSISEILIWGDQNDSGVFDFFLEKQMITFFLHYMKQKYGRFICVQLLQTLNILFENIRNETSLYFLLSNNHINNIILNKFDFSDEEVMAYYISFLKTLSLKLNTHSIHFFFNERVSEFPLYVEALKFFDHPEAMVRIAVRTLTLNVFRVPVQQMQKFIKEKTAECYFSNLVWLVRNHVLDLDICVKNTIE
;
A
#
# COMPACT_ATOMS: atom_id res chain seq x y z
N MET A 1 25.16 38.17 0.99
CA MET A 1 25.72 36.88 1.46
C MET A 1 24.94 35.76 0.79
N ILE A 2 25.44 35.26 -0.35
CA ILE A 2 24.85 34.15 -1.10
C ILE A 2 25.61 32.91 -0.67
N SER A 3 24.95 31.97 0.01
CA SER A 3 25.56 30.75 0.52
C SER A 3 25.77 29.75 -0.63
N LYS A 4 26.95 29.14 -0.59
CA LYS A 4 27.52 28.24 -1.58
C LYS A 4 26.72 26.95 -1.71
N ALA A 5 25.78 26.89 -2.66
CA ALA A 5 25.38 25.64 -3.28
C ALA A 5 26.35 25.33 -4.42
N ARG A 6 27.43 24.58 -4.14
CA ARG A 6 28.20 23.93 -5.20
C ARG A 6 29.04 22.76 -4.66
N LEU A 7 28.97 21.69 -5.45
CA LEU A 7 29.80 20.48 -5.48
C LEU A 7 29.46 19.36 -4.49
N TRP A 8 28.82 18.31 -5.02
CA TRP A 8 29.29 16.93 -4.83
C TRP A 8 28.96 16.04 -6.05
N MET A 9 29.96 15.92 -6.93
CA MET A 9 30.37 14.76 -7.75
C MET A 9 29.31 13.82 -8.39
N GLY A 10 29.13 13.96 -9.72
CA GLY A 10 29.91 13.10 -10.63
C GLY A 10 29.30 11.81 -11.18
N ILE A 11 27.99 11.74 -11.43
CA ILE A 11 27.38 11.00 -12.56
C ILE A 11 26.23 11.88 -13.02
N GLY A 12 26.29 12.44 -14.23
CA GLY A 12 25.23 13.32 -14.71
C GLY A 12 23.89 12.60 -14.70
N ARG A 13 22.85 13.23 -14.14
CA ARG A 13 21.47 12.73 -14.24
C ARG A 13 21.19 12.37 -15.70
N PRO A 14 20.80 11.13 -16.03
CA PRO A 14 20.56 10.73 -17.41
C PRO A 14 19.54 11.66 -18.07
N LYS A 15 19.76 11.97 -19.35
CA LYS A 15 18.88 12.88 -20.10
C LYS A 15 17.50 12.29 -20.34
N ASN A 16 17.41 10.98 -20.53
CA ASN A 16 16.14 10.27 -20.66
C ASN A 16 15.65 9.85 -19.27
N PRO A 17 14.55 10.42 -18.77
CA PRO A 17 14.00 10.02 -17.48
C PRO A 17 13.47 8.58 -17.50
N HIS A 18 13.00 8.08 -18.65
CA HIS A 18 12.46 6.73 -18.80
C HIS A 18 13.50 5.81 -19.44
N SER A 19 14.48 5.38 -18.66
CA SER A 19 15.51 4.44 -19.12
C SER A 19 16.08 3.60 -17.98
N ILE A 20 16.65 2.44 -18.33
CA ILE A 20 17.35 1.55 -17.40
C ILE A 20 18.56 2.27 -16.78
N GLU A 21 19.26 3.13 -17.52
CA GLU A 21 20.38 3.93 -16.99
C GLU A 21 19.92 4.91 -15.91
N ASN A 22 18.75 5.54 -16.09
CA ASN A 22 18.18 6.38 -15.06
C ASN A 22 17.79 5.57 -13.82
N LEU A 23 17.20 4.38 -13.99
CA LEU A 23 16.91 3.49 -12.86
C LEU A 23 18.18 3.05 -12.12
N LYS A 24 19.27 2.73 -12.83
CA LYS A 24 20.59 2.42 -12.25
C LYS A 24 21.14 3.60 -11.45
N TYR A 25 20.98 4.83 -11.96
CA TYR A 25 21.38 6.05 -11.26
C TYR A 25 20.56 6.24 -9.96
N LEU A 26 19.22 6.09 -10.02
CA LEU A 26 18.33 6.18 -8.86
C LEU A 26 18.64 5.10 -7.82
N TYR A 27 18.92 3.87 -8.24
CA TYR A 27 19.41 2.80 -7.38
C TYR A 27 20.71 3.19 -6.66
N GLY A 28 21.62 3.88 -7.35
CA GLY A 28 22.83 4.46 -6.74
C GLY A 28 22.53 5.50 -5.66
N ILE A 29 21.49 6.33 -5.85
CA ILE A 29 21.05 7.30 -4.84
C ILE A 29 20.52 6.57 -3.60
N LEU A 30 19.67 5.55 -3.77
CA LEU A 30 19.11 4.77 -2.67
C LEU A 30 20.23 4.10 -1.85
N ASN A 31 21.22 3.51 -2.51
CA ASN A 31 22.36 2.88 -1.84
C ASN A 31 23.20 3.84 -1.01
N LYS A 32 23.38 5.08 -1.49
CA LYS A 32 24.12 6.12 -0.75
C LYS A 32 23.31 6.71 0.41
N ASN A 33 21.98 6.58 0.38
CA ASN A 33 21.05 7.18 1.34
C ASN A 33 20.19 6.10 2.01
N GLN A 34 20.83 5.13 2.67
CA GLN A 34 20.10 4.06 3.37
C GLN A 34 19.39 4.56 4.64
N ILE A 35 19.91 5.60 5.29
CA ILE A 35 19.32 6.18 6.49
C ILE A 35 18.60 7.49 6.12
N VAL A 36 17.34 7.59 6.52
CA VAL A 36 16.49 8.76 6.34
C VAL A 36 16.85 9.81 7.38
N THR A 37 17.09 11.02 6.90
CA THR A 37 17.41 12.21 7.69
C THR A 37 16.60 13.39 7.17
N GLU A 38 16.50 14.46 7.95
CA GLU A 38 15.80 15.68 7.49
C GLU A 38 16.42 16.29 6.24
N ASN A 39 17.74 16.09 6.02
CA ASN A 39 18.48 16.66 4.90
C ASN A 39 18.31 15.88 3.59
N ASN A 40 17.99 14.58 3.63
CA ASN A 40 17.89 13.75 2.43
C ASN A 40 16.44 13.28 2.13
N LYS A 41 15.47 13.60 2.98
CA LYS A 41 14.07 13.18 2.79
C LYS A 41 13.50 13.60 1.44
N ASP A 42 13.73 14.84 1.00
CA ASP A 42 13.15 15.38 -0.23
C ASP A 42 13.79 14.71 -1.47
N LEU A 43 15.09 14.43 -1.39
CA LEU A 43 15.81 13.67 -2.40
C LEU A 43 15.25 12.24 -2.52
N LEU A 44 15.02 11.57 -1.39
CA LEU A 44 14.49 10.21 -1.35
C LEU A 44 13.05 10.17 -1.89
N ILE A 45 12.20 11.11 -1.51
CA ILE A 45 10.82 11.26 -2.01
C ILE A 45 10.82 11.37 -3.55
N GLU A 46 11.61 12.28 -4.09
CA GLU A 46 11.71 12.48 -5.54
C GLU A 46 12.32 11.28 -6.27
N THR A 47 13.27 10.60 -5.63
CA THR A 47 13.86 9.36 -6.15
C THR A 47 12.80 8.26 -6.25
N LEU A 48 11.98 8.06 -5.21
CA LEU A 48 10.92 7.05 -5.18
C LEU A 48 9.83 7.35 -6.21
N ARG A 49 9.41 8.61 -6.35
CA ARG A 49 8.47 9.04 -7.40
C ARG A 49 9.02 8.75 -8.80
N SER A 50 10.28 9.11 -9.05
CA SER A 50 10.94 8.84 -10.33
C SER A 50 11.04 7.34 -10.62
N ILE A 51 11.27 6.50 -9.60
CA ILE A 51 11.27 5.04 -9.76
C ILE A 51 9.88 4.55 -10.20
N SER A 52 8.79 5.00 -9.56
CA SER A 52 7.44 4.57 -9.99
C SER A 52 7.12 4.96 -11.43
N GLU A 53 7.49 6.16 -11.86
CA GLU A 53 7.26 6.62 -13.23
C GLU A 53 7.99 5.73 -14.25
N ILE A 54 9.26 5.43 -13.97
CA ILE A 54 10.07 4.55 -14.80
C ILE A 54 9.49 3.13 -14.84
N LEU A 55 9.02 2.59 -13.71
CA LEU A 55 8.40 1.27 -13.66
C LEU A 55 7.10 1.24 -14.47
N ILE A 56 6.21 2.21 -14.29
CA ILE A 56 4.95 2.27 -15.05
C ILE A 56 5.21 2.36 -16.55
N TRP A 57 6.23 3.13 -16.95
CA TRP A 57 6.65 3.18 -18.35
C TRP A 57 7.27 1.85 -18.81
N GLY A 58 8.18 1.28 -18.03
CA GLY A 58 8.87 0.01 -18.32
C GLY A 58 7.90 -1.16 -18.47
N ASP A 59 6.82 -1.19 -17.69
CA ASP A 59 5.75 -2.21 -17.76
C ASP A 59 5.19 -2.39 -19.18
N GLN A 60 5.14 -1.29 -19.93
CA GLN A 60 4.50 -1.21 -21.23
C GLN A 60 5.49 -1.11 -22.39
N ASN A 61 6.74 -0.70 -22.13
CA ASN A 61 7.68 -0.31 -23.19
C ASN A 61 9.02 -1.05 -23.15
N ASP A 62 9.49 -1.48 -21.97
CA ASP A 62 10.82 -2.09 -21.81
C ASP A 62 10.88 -2.97 -20.55
N SER A 63 10.79 -4.29 -20.74
CA SER A 63 10.84 -5.25 -19.63
C SER A 63 12.17 -5.24 -18.88
N GLY A 64 13.27 -4.80 -19.52
CA GLY A 64 14.60 -4.75 -18.89
C GLY A 64 14.65 -3.78 -17.69
N VAL A 65 13.76 -2.79 -17.66
CA VAL A 65 13.55 -1.91 -16.51
C VAL A 65 13.06 -2.70 -15.29
N PHE A 66 12.03 -3.54 -15.49
CA PHE A 66 11.48 -4.38 -14.43
C PHE A 66 12.47 -5.45 -13.99
N ASP A 67 13.15 -6.09 -14.94
CA ASP A 67 14.16 -7.11 -14.64
C ASP A 67 15.24 -6.55 -13.72
N PHE A 68 15.75 -5.35 -14.02
CA PHE A 68 16.74 -4.69 -13.16
C PHE A 68 16.18 -4.36 -11.77
N PHE A 69 14.95 -3.84 -11.69
CA PHE A 69 14.31 -3.50 -10.42
C PHE A 69 14.16 -4.73 -9.50
N LEU A 70 13.75 -5.85 -10.09
CA LEU A 70 13.58 -7.12 -9.40
C LEU A 70 14.93 -7.74 -9.00
N GLU A 71 15.91 -7.76 -9.91
CA GLU A 71 17.26 -8.28 -9.65
C GLU A 71 17.93 -7.56 -8.47
N LYS A 72 17.75 -6.23 -8.39
CA LYS A 72 18.29 -5.42 -7.29
C LYS A 72 17.41 -5.36 -6.05
N GLN A 73 16.29 -6.10 -6.03
CA GLN A 73 15.34 -6.15 -4.92
C GLN A 73 14.96 -4.75 -4.40
N MET A 74 14.72 -3.79 -5.30
CA MET A 74 14.64 -2.38 -4.92
C MET A 74 13.47 -2.05 -3.97
N ILE A 75 12.41 -2.86 -3.91
CA ILE A 75 11.33 -2.75 -2.90
C ILE A 75 11.87 -2.85 -1.46
N THR A 76 12.97 -3.57 -1.23
CA THR A 76 13.54 -3.70 0.12
C THR A 76 13.97 -2.36 0.72
N PHE A 77 14.39 -1.39 -0.10
CA PHE A 77 14.66 -0.03 0.36
C PHE A 77 13.39 0.63 0.94
N PHE A 78 12.24 0.39 0.33
CA PHE A 78 10.97 0.97 0.73
C PHE A 78 10.61 0.45 2.14
N LEU A 79 10.70 -0.87 2.32
CA LEU A 79 10.51 -1.53 3.62
C LEU A 79 11.51 -1.03 4.67
N HIS A 80 12.77 -0.82 4.26
CA HIS A 80 13.81 -0.34 5.17
C HIS A 80 13.49 1.08 5.66
N TYR A 81 13.12 2.00 4.76
CA TYR A 81 12.79 3.38 5.12
C TYR A 81 11.57 3.48 6.04
N MET A 82 10.51 2.69 5.79
CA MET A 82 9.30 2.72 6.61
C MET A 82 9.53 2.30 8.07
N LYS A 83 10.57 1.52 8.35
CA LYS A 83 10.91 1.06 9.71
C LYS A 83 11.78 2.06 10.50
N GLN A 84 12.24 3.13 9.87
CA GLN A 84 13.15 4.09 10.51
C GLN A 84 12.40 5.17 11.28
N LYS A 85 13.07 5.77 12.27
CA LYS A 85 12.52 6.86 13.10
C LYS A 85 12.02 8.05 12.28
N TYR A 86 12.74 8.44 11.22
CA TYR A 86 12.36 9.50 10.28
C TYR A 86 11.56 8.98 9.07
N GLY A 87 11.22 7.69 9.06
CA GLY A 87 10.48 7.04 7.98
C GLY A 87 9.12 7.69 7.72
N ARG A 88 8.46 8.24 8.76
CA ARG A 88 7.14 8.88 8.65
C ARG A 88 7.05 9.92 7.51
N PHE A 89 8.11 10.69 7.31
CA PHE A 89 8.14 11.75 6.29
C PHE A 89 8.15 11.21 4.86
N ILE A 90 8.56 9.95 4.69
CA ILE A 90 8.62 9.26 3.41
C ILE A 90 7.50 8.22 3.30
N CYS A 91 6.91 7.76 4.41
CA CYS A 91 5.83 6.76 4.42
C CYS A 91 4.65 7.16 3.54
N VAL A 92 4.18 8.40 3.67
CA VAL A 92 3.09 8.95 2.84
C VAL A 92 3.44 8.84 1.35
N GLN A 93 4.62 9.34 0.98
CA GLN A 93 5.09 9.28 -0.40
C GLN A 93 5.25 7.84 -0.89
N LEU A 94 5.79 6.95 -0.08
CA LEU A 94 5.96 5.53 -0.42
C LEU A 94 4.62 4.85 -0.70
N LEU A 95 3.64 5.06 0.17
CA LEU A 95 2.29 4.54 -0.02
C LEU A 95 1.67 5.10 -1.29
N GLN A 96 1.79 6.42 -1.53
CA GLN A 96 1.29 7.05 -2.75
C GLN A 96 1.97 6.49 -4.01
N THR A 97 3.30 6.39 -4.02
CA THR A 97 4.10 5.84 -5.11
C THR A 97 3.71 4.39 -5.42
N LEU A 98 3.55 3.56 -4.40
CA LEU A 98 3.08 2.17 -4.58
C LEU A 98 1.64 2.13 -5.08
N ASN A 99 0.77 3.01 -4.58
CA ASN A 99 -0.61 3.08 -5.02
C ASN A 99 -0.71 3.39 -6.52
N ILE A 100 0.01 4.42 -6.98
CA ILE A 100 0.08 4.80 -8.40
C ILE A 100 0.68 3.67 -9.24
N LEU A 101 1.74 3.01 -8.75
CA LEU A 101 2.36 1.87 -9.43
C LEU A 101 1.35 0.74 -9.64
N PHE A 102 0.69 0.26 -8.59
CA PHE A 102 -0.26 -0.84 -8.70
C PHE A 102 -1.48 -0.45 -9.52
N GLU A 103 -1.99 0.78 -9.42
CA GLU A 103 -3.11 1.23 -10.25
C GLU A 103 -2.77 1.13 -11.75
N ASN A 104 -1.54 1.49 -12.13
CA ASN A 104 -1.15 1.64 -13.53
C ASN A 104 -0.45 0.43 -14.16
N ILE A 105 0.00 -0.56 -13.39
CA ILE A 105 0.54 -1.81 -13.96
C ILE A 105 -0.56 -2.58 -14.69
N ARG A 106 -0.23 -2.96 -15.93
CA ARG A 106 -1.11 -3.68 -16.87
C ARG A 106 -0.57 -5.07 -17.19
N ASN A 107 0.75 -5.27 -17.18
CA ASN A 107 1.34 -6.56 -17.45
C ASN A 107 1.13 -7.51 -16.25
N GLU A 108 0.49 -8.65 -16.49
CA GLU A 108 0.19 -9.65 -15.47
C GLU A 108 1.45 -10.28 -14.87
N THR A 109 2.47 -10.51 -15.70
CA THR A 109 3.76 -11.04 -15.26
C THR A 109 4.47 -10.07 -14.33
N SER A 110 4.52 -8.78 -14.68
CA SER A 110 5.09 -7.72 -13.81
C SER A 110 4.34 -7.65 -12.47
N LEU A 111 3.01 -7.70 -12.51
CA LEU A 111 2.17 -7.73 -11.31
C LEU A 111 2.53 -8.92 -10.42
N TYR A 112 2.61 -10.12 -10.98
CA TYR A 112 2.92 -11.33 -10.22
C TYR A 112 4.31 -11.30 -9.62
N PHE A 113 5.31 -10.77 -10.33
CA PHE A 113 6.65 -10.60 -9.76
C PHE A 113 6.69 -9.61 -8.60
N LEU A 114 5.94 -8.51 -8.66
CA LEU A 114 5.85 -7.57 -7.54
C LEU A 114 5.19 -8.21 -6.30
N LEU A 115 4.22 -9.09 -6.52
CA LEU A 115 3.48 -9.75 -5.45
C LEU A 115 4.21 -10.98 -4.87
N SER A 116 5.05 -11.66 -5.65
CA SER A 116 5.60 -12.99 -5.29
C SER A 116 6.57 -12.99 -4.10
N ASN A 117 7.30 -11.89 -3.86
CA ASN A 117 8.36 -11.85 -2.84
C ASN A 117 7.87 -11.47 -1.44
N ASN A 118 6.56 -11.50 -1.19
CA ASN A 118 5.91 -11.19 0.09
C ASN A 118 6.20 -9.77 0.63
N HIS A 119 6.93 -8.93 -0.11
CA HIS A 119 7.23 -7.57 0.30
C HIS A 119 5.95 -6.77 0.49
N ILE A 120 4.97 -6.92 -0.40
CA ILE A 120 3.69 -6.21 -0.29
C ILE A 120 2.93 -6.59 0.98
N ASN A 121 2.89 -7.87 1.35
CA ASN A 121 2.30 -8.26 2.64
C ASN A 121 3.07 -7.66 3.83
N ASN A 122 4.40 -7.56 3.76
CA ASN A 122 5.18 -6.86 4.79
C ASN A 122 4.85 -5.36 4.88
N ILE A 123 4.46 -4.72 3.78
CA ILE A 123 3.98 -3.33 3.78
C ILE A 123 2.60 -3.26 4.42
N ILE A 124 1.70 -4.17 4.04
CA ILE A 124 0.35 -4.25 4.63
C ILE A 124 0.42 -4.42 6.15
N LEU A 125 1.31 -5.29 6.63
CA LEU A 125 1.50 -5.59 8.05
C LEU A 125 2.38 -4.58 8.79
N ASN A 126 2.88 -3.55 8.11
CA ASN A 126 3.71 -2.54 8.76
C ASN A 126 2.89 -1.75 9.80
N LYS A 127 3.50 -1.45 10.94
CA LYS A 127 2.86 -0.69 12.03
C LYS A 127 2.92 0.81 11.73
N PHE A 128 1.97 1.28 10.93
CA PHE A 128 1.80 2.71 10.68
C PHE A 128 1.19 3.42 11.90
N ASP A 129 1.52 4.70 12.06
CA ASP A 129 0.89 5.59 13.03
C ASP A 129 -0.37 6.20 12.40
N PHE A 130 -1.54 5.61 12.69
CA PHE A 130 -2.82 6.08 12.17
C PHE A 130 -3.42 7.25 12.97
N SER A 131 -2.70 7.80 13.96
CA SER A 131 -3.06 9.13 14.49
C SER A 131 -2.80 10.24 13.47
N ASP A 132 -1.95 9.97 12.48
CA ASP A 132 -1.79 10.77 11.28
C ASP A 132 -2.84 10.33 10.24
N GLU A 133 -3.89 11.16 10.09
CA GLU A 133 -5.00 10.90 9.17
C GLU A 133 -4.53 10.79 7.71
N GLU A 134 -3.45 11.49 7.33
CA GLU A 134 -2.90 11.42 5.97
C GLU A 134 -2.29 10.03 5.71
N VAL A 135 -1.48 9.53 6.64
CA VAL A 135 -0.90 8.19 6.55
C VAL A 135 -2.00 7.13 6.45
N MET A 136 -3.05 7.24 7.27
CA MET A 136 -4.19 6.34 7.24
C MET A 136 -4.92 6.39 5.90
N ALA A 137 -5.19 7.58 5.36
CA ALA A 137 -5.88 7.75 4.09
C ALA A 137 -5.12 7.07 2.93
N TYR A 138 -3.80 7.28 2.84
CA TYR A 138 -2.97 6.63 1.84
C TYR A 138 -2.87 5.12 2.04
N TYR A 139 -2.81 4.64 3.28
CA TYR A 139 -2.81 3.21 3.59
C TYR A 139 -4.12 2.54 3.15
N ILE A 140 -5.27 3.10 3.49
CA ILE A 140 -6.58 2.57 3.08
C ILE A 140 -6.74 2.60 1.56
N SER A 141 -6.27 3.67 0.91
CA SER A 141 -6.24 3.76 -0.56
C SER A 141 -5.37 2.66 -1.18
N PHE A 142 -4.19 2.42 -0.61
CA PHE A 142 -3.29 1.35 -1.04
C PHE A 142 -3.94 -0.04 -0.91
N LEU A 143 -4.56 -0.36 0.24
CA LEU A 143 -5.26 -1.63 0.43
C LEU A 143 -6.39 -1.80 -0.60
N LYS A 144 -7.19 -0.74 -0.82
CA LYS A 144 -8.26 -0.75 -1.83
C LYS A 144 -7.68 -1.02 -3.23
N THR A 145 -6.59 -0.38 -3.62
CA THR A 145 -5.96 -0.58 -4.93
C THR A 145 -5.45 -2.01 -5.12
N LEU A 146 -4.83 -2.60 -4.11
CA LEU A 146 -4.44 -4.01 -4.15
C LEU A 146 -5.67 -4.92 -4.30
N SER A 147 -6.77 -4.61 -3.61
CA SER A 147 -8.01 -5.39 -3.71
C SER A 147 -8.60 -5.42 -5.13
N LEU A 148 -8.39 -4.35 -5.91
CA LEU A 148 -8.85 -4.29 -7.30
C LEU A 148 -8.07 -5.23 -8.23
N LYS A 149 -6.86 -5.64 -7.84
CA LYS A 149 -6.02 -6.60 -8.57
C LYS A 149 -6.30 -8.07 -8.19
N LEU A 150 -7.23 -8.32 -7.26
CA LEU A 150 -7.59 -9.67 -6.86
C LEU A 150 -8.34 -10.42 -7.95
N ASN A 151 -7.86 -11.61 -8.26
CA ASN A 151 -8.49 -12.61 -9.11
C ASN A 151 -8.18 -14.01 -8.55
N THR A 152 -8.63 -15.07 -9.23
CA THR A 152 -8.43 -16.47 -8.80
C THR A 152 -6.97 -16.87 -8.62
N HIS A 153 -6.04 -16.22 -9.32
CA HIS A 153 -4.61 -16.50 -9.24
C HIS A 153 -3.92 -15.57 -8.23
N SER A 154 -4.14 -14.26 -8.32
CA SER A 154 -3.43 -13.26 -7.52
C SER A 154 -3.80 -13.29 -6.04
N ILE A 155 -4.98 -13.81 -5.69
CA ILE A 155 -5.41 -13.98 -4.30
C ILE A 155 -4.43 -14.80 -3.47
N HIS A 156 -3.76 -15.78 -4.07
CA HIS A 156 -2.80 -16.65 -3.39
C HIS A 156 -1.51 -15.93 -2.97
N PHE A 157 -1.23 -14.73 -3.51
CA PHE A 157 -0.15 -13.88 -2.99
C PHE A 157 -0.52 -13.20 -1.67
N PHE A 158 -1.80 -13.06 -1.36
CA PHE A 158 -2.29 -12.41 -0.14
C PHE A 158 -2.89 -13.39 0.86
N PHE A 159 -3.37 -14.55 0.41
CA PHE A 159 -3.99 -15.56 1.26
C PHE A 159 -3.13 -16.81 1.36
N ASN A 160 -2.64 -17.09 2.57
CA ASN A 160 -1.94 -18.33 2.89
C ASN A 160 -2.89 -19.30 3.61
N GLU A 161 -3.36 -20.30 2.87
CA GLU A 161 -4.29 -21.31 3.37
C GLU A 161 -3.72 -22.11 4.55
N ARG A 162 -2.42 -22.43 4.53
CA ARG A 162 -1.79 -23.33 5.51
C ARG A 162 -1.82 -22.76 6.92
N VAL A 163 -1.60 -21.45 7.03
CA VAL A 163 -1.61 -20.72 8.31
C VAL A 163 -2.89 -19.91 8.50
N SER A 164 -3.82 -19.95 7.54
CA SER A 164 -5.06 -19.17 7.55
C SER A 164 -4.79 -17.67 7.74
N GLU A 165 -3.82 -17.14 7.01
CA GLU A 165 -3.49 -15.71 7.05
C GLU A 165 -3.94 -15.01 5.78
N PHE A 166 -4.63 -13.88 5.95
CA PHE A 166 -5.03 -13.01 4.85
C PHE A 166 -4.79 -11.53 5.20
N PRO A 167 -3.52 -11.05 5.20
CA PRO A 167 -3.19 -9.72 5.67
C PRO A 167 -4.01 -8.60 5.02
N LEU A 168 -4.18 -8.64 3.69
CA LEU A 168 -4.94 -7.63 2.95
C LEU A 168 -6.37 -7.47 3.47
N TYR A 169 -7.04 -8.59 3.77
CA TYR A 169 -8.43 -8.56 4.23
C TYR A 169 -8.52 -8.24 5.73
N VAL A 170 -7.71 -8.92 6.56
CA VAL A 170 -7.74 -8.77 8.01
C VAL A 170 -7.35 -7.36 8.44
N GLU A 171 -6.33 -6.76 7.83
CA GLU A 171 -5.93 -5.38 8.15
C GLU A 171 -7.00 -4.37 7.73
N ALA A 172 -7.62 -4.55 6.57
CA ALA A 172 -8.72 -3.68 6.13
C ALA A 172 -9.93 -3.73 7.06
N LEU A 173 -10.26 -4.92 7.59
CA LEU A 173 -11.38 -5.09 8.51
C LEU A 173 -11.23 -4.32 9.81
N LYS A 174 -10.02 -3.92 10.23
CA LYS A 174 -9.84 -3.08 11.43
C LYS A 174 -10.51 -1.70 11.32
N PHE A 175 -10.81 -1.26 10.09
CA PHE A 175 -11.37 0.06 9.79
C PHE A 175 -12.84 0.02 9.35
N PHE A 176 -13.53 -1.12 9.51
CA PHE A 176 -14.91 -1.31 9.03
C PHE A 176 -15.92 -0.31 9.60
N ASP A 177 -15.69 0.15 10.84
CA ASP A 177 -16.53 1.10 11.58
C ASP A 177 -15.78 2.41 11.87
N HIS A 178 -14.88 2.82 10.97
CA HIS A 178 -14.18 4.09 11.09
C HIS A 178 -15.17 5.27 11.03
N PRO A 179 -15.00 6.38 11.80
CA PRO A 179 -15.92 7.52 11.79
C PRO A 179 -16.07 8.20 10.43
N GLU A 180 -15.01 8.21 9.62
CA GLU A 180 -15.07 8.76 8.26
C GLU A 180 -15.78 7.84 7.27
N ALA A 181 -16.76 8.38 6.56
CA ALA A 181 -17.54 7.63 5.56
C ALA A 181 -16.67 7.09 4.41
N MET A 182 -15.68 7.86 3.95
CA MET A 182 -14.81 7.45 2.83
C MET A 182 -13.97 6.23 3.17
N VAL A 183 -13.46 6.15 4.40
CA VAL A 183 -12.74 4.97 4.91
C VAL A 183 -13.66 3.74 4.91
N ARG A 184 -14.87 3.86 5.46
CA ARG A 184 -15.85 2.77 5.45
C ARG A 184 -16.21 2.32 4.03
N ILE A 185 -16.38 3.25 3.09
CA ILE A 185 -16.67 2.94 1.68
C ILE A 185 -15.51 2.14 1.04
N ALA A 186 -14.27 2.55 1.30
CA ALA A 186 -13.09 1.84 0.80
C ALA A 186 -12.99 0.42 1.37
N VAL A 187 -13.20 0.24 2.68
CA VAL A 187 -13.20 -1.08 3.33
C VAL A 187 -14.32 -1.98 2.80
N ARG A 188 -15.51 -1.42 2.57
CA ARG A 188 -16.64 -2.15 1.96
C ARG A 188 -16.33 -2.57 0.52
N THR A 189 -15.74 -1.69 -0.27
CA THR A 189 -15.32 -2.01 -1.64
C THR A 189 -14.27 -3.13 -1.66
N LEU A 190 -13.27 -3.05 -0.78
CA LEU A 190 -12.28 -4.11 -0.61
C LEU A 190 -12.92 -5.44 -0.23
N THR A 191 -13.84 -5.42 0.75
CA THR A 191 -14.57 -6.62 1.19
C THR A 191 -15.34 -7.26 0.04
N LEU A 192 -16.02 -6.45 -0.78
CA LEU A 192 -16.74 -6.93 -1.96
C LEU A 192 -15.79 -7.52 -3.01
N ASN A 193 -14.65 -6.88 -3.26
CA ASN A 193 -13.63 -7.41 -4.18
C ASN A 193 -13.08 -8.76 -3.73
N VAL A 194 -12.86 -8.94 -2.44
CA VAL A 194 -12.47 -10.23 -1.86
C VAL A 194 -13.58 -11.27 -2.06
N PHE A 195 -14.84 -10.95 -1.75
CA PHE A 195 -15.96 -11.89 -1.84
C PHE A 195 -16.27 -12.31 -3.28
N ARG A 196 -15.94 -11.44 -4.25
CA ARG A 196 -16.09 -11.73 -5.69
C ARG A 196 -15.18 -12.87 -6.17
N VAL A 197 -14.06 -13.16 -5.49
CA VAL A 197 -13.10 -14.18 -5.94
C VAL A 197 -13.59 -15.60 -5.55
N PRO A 198 -13.83 -16.51 -6.51
CA PRO A 198 -14.45 -17.81 -6.23
C PRO A 198 -13.42 -18.87 -5.77
N VAL A 199 -12.72 -18.63 -4.65
CA VAL A 199 -11.78 -19.58 -4.05
C VAL A 199 -12.36 -20.19 -2.78
N GLN A 200 -12.63 -21.51 -2.80
CA GLN A 200 -13.36 -22.22 -1.74
C GLN A 200 -12.70 -22.10 -0.37
N GLN A 201 -11.38 -22.23 -0.31
CA GLN A 201 -10.62 -22.21 0.93
C GLN A 201 -10.62 -20.82 1.58
N MET A 202 -10.55 -19.78 0.76
CA MET A 202 -10.71 -18.39 1.21
C MET A 202 -12.14 -18.13 1.70
N GLN A 203 -13.17 -18.60 0.98
CA GLN A 203 -14.56 -18.46 1.43
C GLN A 203 -14.81 -19.17 2.77
N LYS A 204 -14.20 -20.35 2.96
CA LYS A 204 -14.22 -21.08 4.23
C LYS A 204 -13.55 -20.25 5.34
N PHE A 205 -12.35 -19.71 5.08
CA PHE A 205 -11.66 -18.81 6.00
C PHE A 205 -12.54 -17.62 6.39
N ILE A 206 -13.18 -16.95 5.43
CA ILE A 206 -14.04 -15.79 5.69
C ILE A 206 -15.20 -16.17 6.61
N LYS A 207 -15.86 -17.30 6.33
CA LYS A 207 -16.99 -17.80 7.13
C LYS A 207 -16.60 -18.24 8.53
N GLU A 208 -15.42 -18.84 8.69
CA GLU A 208 -15.01 -19.46 9.96
C GLU A 208 -14.19 -18.54 10.86
N LYS A 209 -13.43 -17.60 10.30
CA LYS A 209 -12.44 -16.80 11.06
C LYS A 209 -12.78 -15.33 11.16
N THR A 210 -13.40 -14.74 10.13
CA THR A 210 -13.68 -13.30 10.12
C THR A 210 -15.15 -12.99 10.32
N ALA A 211 -16.05 -13.86 9.86
CA ALA A 211 -17.48 -13.63 9.93
C ALA A 211 -17.98 -13.48 11.36
N GLU A 212 -17.49 -14.27 12.32
CA GLU A 212 -17.94 -14.19 13.70
C GLU A 212 -17.70 -12.80 14.30
N CYS A 213 -16.44 -12.34 14.36
CA CYS A 213 -16.12 -11.01 14.87
C CYS A 213 -16.77 -9.89 14.05
N TYR A 214 -16.78 -10.00 12.71
CA TYR A 214 -17.36 -8.97 11.85
C TYR A 214 -18.87 -8.85 12.04
N PHE A 215 -19.61 -9.95 12.00
CA PHE A 215 -21.07 -9.92 12.18
C PHE A 215 -21.45 -9.59 13.61
N SER A 216 -20.72 -10.04 14.62
CA SER A 216 -20.96 -9.62 16.01
C SER A 216 -20.82 -8.11 16.17
N ASN A 217 -19.76 -7.52 15.59
CA ASN A 217 -19.58 -6.07 15.62
C ASN A 217 -20.66 -5.32 14.83
N LEU A 218 -21.07 -5.85 13.67
CA LEU A 218 -22.15 -5.27 12.87
C LEU A 218 -23.49 -5.30 13.62
N VAL A 219 -23.83 -6.41 14.25
CA VAL A 219 -25.04 -6.53 15.08
C VAL A 219 -24.98 -5.57 16.26
N TRP A 220 -23.82 -5.44 16.91
CA TRP A 220 -23.62 -4.47 17.99
C TRP A 220 -23.82 -3.02 17.51
N LEU A 221 -23.27 -2.66 16.36
CA LEU A 221 -23.45 -1.34 15.75
C LEU A 221 -24.93 -1.05 15.44
N VAL A 222 -25.63 -2.01 14.82
CA VAL A 222 -27.07 -1.90 14.53
C VAL A 222 -27.86 -1.72 15.81
N ARG A 223 -27.55 -2.47 16.88
CA ARG A 223 -28.17 -2.32 18.19
C ARG A 223 -28.01 -0.89 18.72
N ASN A 224 -26.81 -0.32 18.66
CA ASN A 224 -26.56 1.04 19.15
C ASN A 224 -27.39 2.07 18.35
N HIS A 225 -27.40 1.97 17.02
CA HIS A 225 -28.24 2.85 16.20
C HIS A 225 -29.74 2.73 16.51
N VAL A 226 -30.23 1.52 16.80
CA VAL A 226 -31.63 1.32 17.21
C VAL A 226 -31.91 1.98 18.57
N LEU A 227 -30.97 1.90 19.52
CA LEU A 227 -31.10 2.56 20.83
C LEU A 227 -31.08 4.09 20.70
N ASP A 228 -30.19 4.64 19.87
CA ASP A 228 -30.13 6.08 19.61
C ASP A 228 -31.45 6.59 19.01
N LEU A 229 -32.01 5.84 18.05
CA LEU A 229 -33.32 6.15 17.46
C LEU A 229 -34.45 6.10 18.49
N ASP A 230 -34.48 5.09 19.37
CA ASP A 230 -35.49 4.98 20.44
C ASP A 230 -35.42 6.16 21.42
N ILE A 231 -34.21 6.60 21.80
CA ILE A 231 -34.00 7.79 22.62
C ILE A 231 -34.50 9.06 21.91
N CYS A 232 -34.15 9.25 20.64
CA CYS A 232 -34.60 10.40 19.85
C CYS A 232 -36.13 10.46 19.75
N VAL A 233 -36.80 9.34 19.50
CA VAL A 233 -38.26 9.28 19.43
C VAL A 233 -38.89 9.65 20.77
N LYS A 234 -38.39 9.09 21.89
CA LYS A 234 -38.91 9.40 23.23
C LYS A 234 -38.74 10.87 23.60
N ASN A 235 -37.59 11.47 23.32
CA ASN A 235 -37.32 12.88 23.59
C ASN A 235 -38.12 13.86 22.72
N THR A 236 -38.76 13.39 21.63
CA THR A 236 -39.60 14.22 20.76
C THR A 236 -41.08 14.23 21.22
N ILE A 237 -41.45 13.33 22.15
CA ILE A 237 -42.81 13.16 22.66
C ILE A 237 -43.01 13.91 24.00
N GLU A 238 -41.94 14.40 24.62
CA GLU A 238 -41.95 15.37 25.74
C GLU A 238 -41.89 16.81 25.23
#